data_AF-A0A6B2RVK8-F1
#
_entry.id   AF-A0A6B2RVK8-F1
#
_cell.length_a   1.000
_cell.length_b   1.000
_cell.length_c   1.000
_cell.angle_alpha   90.00
_cell.angle_beta   90.00
_cell.angle_gamma   90.00
#
_symmetry.space_group_name_H-M   'P 1'
#
loop_
_entity.id
_entity.type
_entity.pdbx_description
1 polymer ?
#
loop_
_entity_poly.entity_id
_entity_poly.type
_entity_poly.pdbx_seq_one_letter_code
_entity_poly.pdbx_strand_id
1 'polypeptide(L)'
;MPKPAKGARLGGGAAHERLLLANLAKSLFEHGRITTTEAKARRLRPVAERFITKAKKGDIHNRRLVLKSITDKGVVHTLFTEIAPRYENRPGGYTRITKIGNRRGDNAPMAVIELVEALTVAQEATGEAEAATKRAAKDAAPKTEAPAEVVEDAKPVEAESKDA
;
A
#
# COMPACT_ATOMS: atom_id res chain seq x y z
N MET A 1 -5.98 -1.70 -7.86
CA MET A 1 -6.22 -0.32 -7.39
C MET A 1 -6.43 -0.33 -5.86
N PRO A 2 -6.42 0.83 -5.17
CA PRO A 2 -7.05 0.94 -3.85
C PRO A 2 -8.59 0.75 -3.95
N LYS A 3 -9.29 0.80 -2.81
CA LYS A 3 -10.76 0.70 -2.75
C LYS A 3 -11.41 1.74 -3.69
N PRO A 4 -12.34 1.34 -4.57
CA PRO A 4 -12.94 2.26 -5.54
C PRO A 4 -13.80 3.33 -4.86
N ALA A 5 -14.07 4.40 -5.62
CA ALA A 5 -15.05 5.42 -5.26
C ALA A 5 -16.41 4.80 -4.87
N LYS A 6 -17.05 5.35 -3.82
CA LYS A 6 -18.49 5.54 -3.85
C LYS A 6 -18.77 6.86 -4.58
N GLY A 7 -19.84 6.91 -5.37
CA GLY A 7 -20.20 8.08 -6.19
C GLY A 7 -19.31 8.27 -7.43
N ALA A 8 -19.38 9.47 -8.00
CA ALA A 8 -18.79 9.82 -9.30
C ALA A 8 -17.26 9.69 -9.36
N ARG A 9 -16.76 9.59 -10.60
CA ARG A 9 -15.33 9.42 -10.96
C ARG A 9 -14.69 10.78 -11.25
N LEU A 10 -13.45 10.96 -10.80
CA LEU A 10 -12.69 12.17 -11.13
C LEU A 10 -12.40 12.21 -12.64
N GLY A 11 -12.71 13.34 -13.30
CA GLY A 11 -12.53 13.47 -14.75
C GLY A 11 -13.61 12.75 -15.58
N GLY A 12 -14.77 12.44 -15.00
CA GLY A 12 -15.94 11.88 -15.70
C GLY A 12 -15.89 10.36 -15.92
N GLY A 13 -14.75 9.82 -16.36
CA GLY A 13 -14.58 8.39 -16.69
C GLY A 13 -13.53 7.66 -15.84
N ALA A 14 -13.71 6.35 -15.65
CA ALA A 14 -12.77 5.53 -14.86
C ALA A 14 -11.35 5.44 -15.48
N ALA A 15 -11.25 5.48 -16.81
CA ALA A 15 -9.96 5.56 -17.51
C ALA A 15 -9.24 6.89 -17.22
N HIS A 16 -9.99 8.00 -17.23
CA HIS A 16 -9.45 9.33 -16.92
C HIS A 16 -9.07 9.45 -15.43
N GLU A 17 -9.88 8.92 -14.49
CA GLU A 17 -9.50 8.87 -13.06
C GLU A 17 -8.16 8.14 -12.87
N ARG A 18 -7.92 7.03 -13.58
CA ARG A 18 -6.64 6.29 -13.54
C ARG A 18 -5.46 7.13 -14.03
N LEU A 19 -5.59 7.79 -15.18
CA LEU A 19 -4.51 8.61 -15.77
C LEU A 19 -4.24 9.86 -14.94
N LEU A 20 -5.29 10.54 -14.47
CA LEU A 20 -5.19 11.70 -13.60
C LEU A 20 -4.46 11.38 -12.29
N LEU A 21 -4.78 10.25 -11.64
CA LEU A 21 -4.11 9.82 -10.41
C LEU A 21 -2.67 9.34 -10.65
N ALA A 22 -2.37 8.79 -11.83
CA ALA A 22 -0.99 8.46 -12.22
C ALA A 22 -0.12 9.72 -12.42
N ASN A 23 -0.64 10.72 -13.15
CA ASN A 23 0.07 11.98 -13.38
C ASN A 23 0.27 12.77 -12.08
N LEU A 24 -0.75 12.83 -11.22
CA LEU A 24 -0.62 13.44 -9.89
C LEU A 24 0.38 12.69 -8.99
N ALA A 25 0.49 11.36 -9.11
CA ALA A 25 1.52 10.60 -8.40
C ALA A 25 2.92 10.86 -8.95
N LYS A 26 3.08 11.01 -10.28
CA LYS A 26 4.36 11.43 -10.89
C LYS A 26 4.81 12.76 -10.28
N SER A 27 4.00 13.83 -10.39
CA SER A 27 4.38 15.17 -9.91
C SER A 27 4.61 15.23 -8.39
N LEU A 28 3.92 14.40 -7.59
CA LEU A 28 4.18 14.30 -6.15
C LEU A 28 5.56 13.69 -5.84
N PHE A 29 6.03 12.71 -6.62
CA PHE A 29 7.36 12.13 -6.45
C PHE A 29 8.47 12.97 -7.10
N GLU A 30 8.15 13.74 -8.13
CA GLU A 30 9.07 14.63 -8.86
C GLU A 30 9.34 15.96 -8.11
N HIS A 31 8.38 16.46 -7.34
CA HIS A 31 8.51 17.75 -6.62
C HIS A 31 8.38 17.63 -5.09
N GLY A 32 8.05 16.45 -4.57
CA GLY A 32 7.78 16.20 -3.14
C GLY A 32 6.50 16.83 -2.57
N ARG A 33 6.01 17.93 -3.18
CA ARG A 33 4.88 18.74 -2.72
C ARG A 33 4.08 19.29 -3.89
N ILE A 34 2.77 19.07 -3.91
CA ILE A 34 1.87 19.59 -4.96
C ILE A 34 0.57 20.17 -4.39
N THR A 35 0.04 21.20 -5.05
CA THR A 35 -1.19 21.90 -4.67
C THR A 35 -2.34 21.51 -5.60
N THR A 36 -3.44 20.98 -5.06
CA THR A 36 -4.57 20.43 -5.85
C THR A 36 -5.90 20.59 -5.09
N THR A 37 -7.02 20.09 -5.62
CA THR A 37 -8.29 20.13 -4.87
C THR A 37 -8.33 19.06 -3.78
N GLU A 38 -9.01 19.32 -2.66
CA GLU A 38 -9.08 18.37 -1.53
C GLU A 38 -9.58 16.99 -1.97
N ALA A 39 -10.54 16.94 -2.89
CA ALA A 39 -11.03 15.69 -3.47
C ALA A 39 -9.93 14.92 -4.24
N LYS A 40 -9.12 15.60 -5.06
CA LYS A 40 -7.99 14.98 -5.78
C LYS A 40 -6.92 14.49 -4.81
N ALA A 41 -6.54 15.31 -3.82
CA ALA A 41 -5.56 14.93 -2.80
C ALA A 41 -6.00 13.69 -2.00
N ARG A 42 -7.25 13.63 -1.55
CA ARG A 42 -7.82 12.48 -0.83
C ARG A 42 -7.86 11.20 -1.66
N ARG A 43 -8.05 11.28 -2.99
CA ARG A 43 -7.96 10.11 -3.89
C ARG A 43 -6.52 9.71 -4.22
N LEU A 44 -5.58 10.66 -4.21
CA LEU A 44 -4.16 10.41 -4.48
C LEU A 44 -3.46 9.62 -3.37
N ARG A 45 -3.73 9.93 -2.09
CA ARG A 45 -3.10 9.26 -0.93
C ARG A 45 -2.99 7.72 -1.04
N PRO A 46 -4.09 6.95 -1.18
CA PRO A 46 -4.00 5.48 -1.22
C PRO A 46 -3.41 4.93 -2.54
N VAL A 47 -3.14 5.78 -3.53
CA VAL A 47 -2.36 5.44 -4.73
C VAL A 47 -0.87 5.66 -4.46
N ALA A 48 -0.50 6.85 -3.98
CA ALA A 48 0.87 7.24 -3.67
C ALA A 48 1.48 6.38 -2.55
N GLU A 49 0.77 6.21 -1.42
CA GLU A 49 1.20 5.36 -0.31
C GLU A 49 1.41 3.89 -0.76
N ARG A 50 0.61 3.39 -1.72
CA ARG A 50 0.78 2.04 -2.28
C ARG A 50 1.95 1.94 -3.26
N PHE A 51 2.37 3.02 -3.92
CA PHE A 51 3.59 3.03 -4.72
C PHE A 51 4.84 3.06 -3.82
N ILE A 52 4.84 3.85 -2.73
CA ILE A 52 5.94 3.87 -1.75
C ILE A 52 6.10 2.49 -1.07
N THR A 53 5.01 1.87 -0.60
CA THR A 53 5.05 0.50 -0.04
C THR A 53 5.53 -0.57 -1.03
N LYS A 54 5.38 -0.37 -2.35
CA LYS A 54 6.03 -1.23 -3.36
C LYS A 54 7.50 -0.91 -3.52
N ALA A 55 7.87 0.37 -3.53
CA ALA A 55 9.24 0.83 -3.74
C ALA A 55 10.15 0.38 -2.59
N LYS A 56 9.66 0.41 -1.35
CA LYS A 56 10.29 -0.17 -0.16
C LYS A 56 10.63 -1.66 -0.26
N LYS A 57 10.05 -2.41 -1.21
CA LYS A 57 10.42 -3.83 -1.44
C LYS A 57 11.59 -4.01 -2.41
N GLY A 58 12.04 -2.95 -3.09
CA GLY A 58 13.24 -2.92 -3.96
C GLY A 58 13.17 -3.72 -5.27
N ASP A 59 12.41 -4.82 -5.30
CA ASP A 59 12.50 -5.87 -6.31
C ASP A 59 12.03 -5.48 -7.73
N ILE A 60 12.48 -6.28 -8.71
CA ILE A 60 12.20 -6.08 -10.15
C ILE A 60 10.70 -6.20 -10.46
N HIS A 61 9.97 -7.08 -9.77
CA HIS A 61 8.53 -7.27 -9.97
C HIS A 61 7.76 -6.00 -9.56
N ASN A 62 8.09 -5.41 -8.41
CA ASN A 62 7.49 -4.18 -7.92
C ASN A 62 7.85 -2.97 -8.79
N ARG A 63 9.08 -2.86 -9.31
CA ARG A 63 9.42 -1.86 -10.34
C ARG A 63 8.53 -2.01 -11.58
N ARG A 64 8.40 -3.22 -12.14
CA ARG A 64 7.47 -3.53 -13.26
C ARG A 64 6.00 -3.21 -12.90
N LEU A 65 5.57 -3.42 -11.65
CA LEU A 65 4.22 -3.09 -11.18
C LEU A 65 3.97 -1.59 -10.90
N VAL A 66 5.01 -0.75 -10.81
CA VAL A 66 4.86 0.72 -10.77
C VAL A 66 4.85 1.29 -12.19
N LEU A 67 5.71 0.76 -13.08
CA LEU A 67 5.76 1.13 -14.50
C LEU A 67 4.44 0.88 -15.27
N LYS A 68 3.57 -0.01 -14.79
CA LYS A 68 2.18 -0.19 -15.26
C LYS A 68 1.23 0.98 -14.95
N SER A 69 1.71 2.02 -14.28
CA SER A 69 0.95 3.24 -13.95
C SER A 69 1.75 4.52 -14.17
N ILE A 70 3.00 4.60 -13.68
CA ILE A 70 3.90 5.74 -13.93
C ILE A 70 4.90 5.30 -15.00
N THR A 71 4.73 5.80 -16.22
CA THR A 71 5.56 5.42 -17.38
C THR A 71 6.95 6.06 -17.35
N ASP A 72 7.13 7.12 -16.57
CA ASP A 72 8.38 7.86 -16.45
C ASP A 72 9.45 7.07 -15.68
N LYS A 73 10.54 6.72 -16.37
CA LYS A 73 11.66 5.95 -15.80
C LYS A 73 12.48 6.76 -14.80
N GLY A 74 12.59 8.08 -14.95
CA GLY A 74 13.34 8.94 -14.04
C GLY A 74 12.64 9.05 -12.69
N VAL A 75 11.34 9.36 -12.70
CA VAL A 75 10.55 9.44 -11.46
C VAL A 75 10.43 8.06 -10.78
N VAL A 76 10.38 6.96 -11.55
CA VAL A 76 10.42 5.60 -10.98
C VAL A 76 11.82 5.25 -10.44
N HIS A 77 12.91 5.80 -10.97
CA HIS A 77 14.25 5.68 -10.39
C HIS A 77 14.29 6.38 -9.02
N THR A 78 14.03 7.69 -8.98
CA THR A 78 13.98 8.51 -7.74
C THR A 78 13.08 7.90 -6.66
N LEU A 79 11.92 7.35 -7.04
CA LEU A 79 11.02 6.67 -6.11
C LEU A 79 11.66 5.46 -5.41
N PHE A 80 12.51 4.70 -6.10
CA PHE A 80 13.17 3.50 -5.56
C PHE A 80 14.55 3.77 -4.95
N THR A 81 15.28 4.81 -5.38
CA THR A 81 16.63 5.12 -4.89
C THR A 81 16.67 6.17 -3.78
N GLU A 82 15.77 7.17 -3.82
CA GLU A 82 15.74 8.26 -2.85
C GLU A 82 14.54 8.19 -1.90
N ILE A 83 13.34 8.02 -2.44
CA ILE A 83 12.10 8.16 -1.66
C ILE A 83 11.84 6.93 -0.80
N ALA A 84 12.08 5.72 -1.32
CA ALA A 84 11.84 4.48 -0.59
C ALA A 84 12.73 4.29 0.65
N PRO A 85 14.07 4.50 0.61
CA PRO A 85 14.92 4.35 1.79
C PRO A 85 14.59 5.33 2.92
N ARG A 86 14.25 6.60 2.58
CA ARG A 86 13.79 7.62 3.55
C ARG A 86 12.55 7.21 4.36
N TYR A 87 11.88 6.13 3.97
CA TYR A 87 10.70 5.59 4.63
C TYR A 87 10.85 4.16 5.12
N GLU A 88 12.04 3.55 5.12
CA GLU A 88 12.23 2.14 5.48
C GLU A 88 11.66 1.80 6.87
N ASN A 89 12.01 2.60 7.88
CA ASN A 89 11.53 2.45 9.26
C ASN A 89 10.08 2.94 9.48
N ARG A 90 9.45 3.62 8.51
CA ARG A 90 8.07 4.13 8.63
C ARG A 90 7.04 3.07 8.16
N PRO A 91 6.09 2.60 9.01
CA PRO A 91 5.15 1.53 8.62
C PRO A 91 4.03 1.98 7.67
N GLY A 92 3.73 3.28 7.61
CA GLY A 92 2.71 3.86 6.74
C GLY A 92 2.57 5.37 6.91
N GLY A 93 1.60 6.00 6.23
CA GLY A 93 1.34 7.43 6.38
C GLY A 93 2.40 8.34 5.75
N TYR A 94 2.97 7.93 4.62
CA TYR A 94 4.06 8.65 3.93
C TYR A 94 3.67 10.01 3.32
N THR A 95 2.38 10.36 3.31
CA THR A 95 1.86 11.60 2.72
C THR A 95 0.96 12.37 3.69
N ARG A 96 1.20 13.68 3.83
CA ARG A 96 0.34 14.62 4.57
C ARG A 96 -0.58 15.36 3.59
N ILE A 97 -1.80 15.67 4.02
CA ILE A 97 -2.67 16.65 3.35
C ILE A 97 -2.86 17.82 4.30
N THR A 98 -2.56 19.02 3.82
CA THR A 98 -2.81 20.29 4.52
C THR A 98 -3.85 21.06 3.73
N LYS A 99 -5.02 21.35 4.34
CA LYS A 99 -6.04 22.19 3.70
C LYS A 99 -5.52 23.62 3.53
N ILE A 100 -5.91 24.27 2.44
CA ILE A 100 -5.66 25.70 2.21
C ILE A 100 -6.96 26.39 1.77
N GLY A 101 -6.95 27.72 1.69
CA GLY A 101 -8.13 28.50 1.29
C GLY A 101 -8.70 28.10 -0.08
N ASN A 102 -10.00 28.29 -0.26
CA ASN A 102 -10.70 27.93 -1.49
C ASN A 102 -10.17 28.69 -2.71
N ARG A 103 -10.27 28.07 -3.89
CA ARG A 103 -9.88 28.66 -5.16
C ARG A 103 -10.83 29.81 -5.56
N ARG A 104 -10.28 30.99 -5.88
CA ARG A 104 -11.04 32.09 -6.48
C ARG A 104 -11.59 31.68 -7.85
N GLY A 105 -12.89 31.89 -8.07
CA GLY A 105 -13.59 31.53 -9.31
C GLY A 105 -14.64 30.44 -9.07
N ASP A 106 -14.19 29.19 -8.89
CA ASP A 106 -15.07 28.02 -8.67
C ASP A 106 -15.37 27.73 -7.19
N ASN A 107 -14.74 28.47 -6.26
CA ASN A 107 -14.79 28.24 -4.81
C ASN A 107 -14.36 26.83 -4.38
N ALA A 108 -13.58 26.12 -5.22
CA ALA A 108 -13.22 24.73 -4.95
C ALA A 108 -12.31 24.62 -3.72
N PRO A 109 -12.57 23.69 -2.77
CA PRO A 109 -11.70 23.48 -1.63
C PRO A 109 -10.35 22.92 -2.08
N MET A 110 -9.29 23.63 -1.73
CA MET A 110 -7.92 23.32 -2.14
C MET A 110 -7.14 22.68 -0.97
N ALA A 111 -6.15 21.88 -1.32
CA ALA A 111 -5.22 21.28 -0.37
C ALA A 111 -3.84 21.07 -0.99
N VAL A 112 -2.81 21.24 -0.18
CA VAL A 112 -1.46 20.77 -0.47
C VAL A 112 -1.38 19.31 -0.07
N ILE A 113 -0.80 18.46 -0.92
CA ILE A 113 -0.38 17.11 -0.58
C ILE A 113 1.14 17.01 -0.73
N GLU A 114 1.79 16.52 0.31
CA GLU A 114 3.24 16.54 0.48
C GLU A 114 3.74 15.20 1.03
N LEU A 115 4.94 14.82 0.59
CA LEU A 115 5.71 13.75 1.19
C LEU A 115 6.10 14.16 2.62
N VAL A 116 5.91 13.25 3.59
CA VAL A 116 6.31 13.50 4.99
C VAL A 116 7.83 13.40 5.10
N GLU A 117 8.45 14.18 5.97
CA GLU A 117 9.89 14.08 6.23
C GLU A 117 10.30 12.71 6.81
N ALA A 118 11.61 12.48 6.87
CA ALA A 118 12.16 11.32 7.58
C ALA A 118 11.67 11.28 9.04
N LEU A 119 11.72 10.10 9.65
CA LEU A 119 11.52 10.00 11.09
C LEU A 119 12.66 10.73 11.80
N THR A 120 12.38 11.46 12.88
CA THR A 120 13.45 11.95 13.75
C THR A 120 14.05 10.77 14.53
N VAL A 121 15.30 10.86 14.98
CA VAL A 121 16.02 9.75 15.64
C VAL A 121 15.20 9.10 16.78
N ALA A 122 14.48 9.90 17.57
CA ALA A 122 13.58 9.41 18.61
C ALA A 122 12.40 8.58 18.08
N GLN A 123 11.86 8.93 16.92
CA GLN A 123 10.79 8.17 16.24
C GLN A 123 11.33 6.91 15.56
N GLU A 124 12.57 6.91 15.07
CA GLU A 124 13.23 5.72 14.52
C GLU A 124 13.40 4.64 15.60
N ALA A 125 13.92 5.02 16.77
CA ALA A 125 14.03 4.11 17.93
C ALA A 125 12.69 3.50 18.34
N THR A 126 11.59 4.27 18.30
CA THR A 126 10.24 3.70 18.56
C THR A 126 9.76 2.75 17.46
N GLY A 127 10.11 3.02 16.20
CA GLY A 127 9.78 2.15 15.06
C GLY A 127 10.53 0.81 15.10
N GLU A 128 11.81 0.84 15.49
CA GLU A 128 12.62 -0.37 15.69
C GLU A 128 12.14 -1.18 16.89
N ALA A 129 11.79 -0.53 18.01
CA ALA A 129 11.20 -1.19 19.17
C ALA A 129 9.86 -1.89 18.81
N GLU A 130 8.94 -1.18 18.15
CA GLU A 130 7.70 -1.79 17.64
C GLU A 130 7.96 -2.97 16.69
N ALA A 131 8.95 -2.85 15.80
CA ALA A 131 9.31 -3.92 14.87
C ALA A 131 9.89 -5.14 15.59
N ALA A 132 10.70 -4.95 16.64
CA ALA A 132 11.23 -6.01 17.48
C ALA A 132 10.11 -6.72 18.25
N THR A 133 9.21 -5.98 18.91
CA THR A 133 8.04 -6.57 19.60
C THR A 133 7.14 -7.34 18.63
N LYS A 134 6.91 -6.83 17.41
CA LYS A 134 6.11 -7.52 16.38
C LYS A 134 6.79 -8.77 15.80
N ARG A 135 8.12 -8.85 15.82
CA ARG A 135 8.86 -10.09 15.49
C ARG A 135 8.71 -11.10 16.62
N ALA A 136 9.04 -10.73 17.85
CA ALA A 136 8.92 -11.59 19.03
C ALA A 136 7.49 -12.15 19.22
N ALA A 137 6.46 -11.31 19.07
CA ALA A 137 5.06 -11.73 19.16
C ALA A 137 4.61 -12.66 18.01
N LYS A 138 5.31 -12.64 16.87
CA LYS A 138 5.04 -13.56 15.75
C LYS A 138 5.74 -14.91 15.96
N ASP A 139 6.96 -14.89 16.49
CA ASP A 139 7.75 -16.11 16.75
C ASP A 139 7.27 -16.84 18.02
N ALA A 140 6.57 -16.14 18.92
CA ALA A 140 5.86 -16.71 20.08
C ALA A 140 4.46 -17.30 19.74
N ALA A 141 4.00 -17.23 18.48
CA ALA A 141 2.77 -17.90 18.07
C ALA A 141 3.04 -19.41 17.84
N PRO A 142 2.36 -20.33 18.56
CA PRO A 142 2.71 -21.74 18.51
C PRO A 142 2.41 -22.37 17.14
N LYS A 143 3.41 -23.07 16.58
CA LYS A 143 3.18 -24.02 15.48
C LYS A 143 2.45 -25.26 16.02
N THR A 144 1.13 -25.26 15.95
CA THR A 144 0.35 -26.49 16.14
C THR A 144 0.32 -27.31 14.85
N GLU A 145 1.42 -28.02 14.59
CA GLU A 145 1.45 -29.18 13.70
C GLU A 145 1.67 -30.43 14.56
N ALA A 146 0.71 -31.36 14.54
CA ALA A 146 0.79 -32.68 15.16
C ALA A 146 -0.07 -33.66 14.33
N PRO A 147 0.26 -34.97 14.29
CA PRO A 147 0.06 -35.78 13.09
C PRO A 147 -1.03 -36.87 13.23
N ALA A 148 -0.99 -37.89 12.36
CA ALA A 148 -2.09 -38.82 12.10
C ALA A 148 -1.93 -40.24 12.69
N GLU A 149 -3.08 -40.94 12.74
CA GLU A 149 -3.30 -42.40 12.75
C GLU A 149 -3.05 -43.27 14.01
N VAL A 150 -3.70 -44.46 13.94
CA VAL A 150 -3.83 -45.63 14.86
C VAL A 150 -5.09 -45.61 15.75
N VAL A 151 -6.02 -46.59 15.82
CA VAL A 151 -6.57 -47.74 15.04
C VAL A 151 -7.33 -48.65 16.05
N GLU A 152 -8.46 -49.26 15.65
CA GLU A 152 -9.27 -50.29 16.37
C GLU A 152 -9.94 -49.89 17.72
N ASP A 153 -11.02 -50.53 18.21
CA ASP A 153 -11.64 -51.83 17.88
C ASP A 153 -13.20 -51.80 17.98
N ALA A 154 -13.90 -52.67 17.22
CA ALA A 154 -15.24 -53.28 17.48
C ALA A 154 -15.88 -53.89 16.19
N LYS A 155 -16.01 -55.23 16.13
CA LYS A 155 -16.64 -56.07 15.08
C LYS A 155 -17.84 -56.88 15.68
N PRO A 156 -18.52 -57.82 14.96
CA PRO A 156 -18.59 -58.16 13.53
C PRO A 156 -20.03 -57.88 12.96
N VAL A 157 -20.74 -58.56 12.02
CA VAL A 157 -20.66 -59.84 11.24
C VAL A 157 -21.46 -59.72 9.92
N GLU A 158 -21.40 -60.78 9.06
CA GLU A 158 -22.36 -61.17 7.99
C GLU A 158 -22.57 -60.23 6.75
N ALA A 159 -22.66 -60.70 5.50
CA ALA A 159 -22.42 -62.04 4.92
C ALA A 159 -22.09 -61.96 3.40
N GLU A 160 -21.89 -63.13 2.77
CA GLU A 160 -21.65 -63.42 1.34
C GLU A 160 -22.81 -62.96 0.41
N SER A 161 -22.74 -62.83 -0.94
CA SER A 161 -21.71 -63.18 -1.96
C SER A 161 -21.94 -62.44 -3.31
N LYS A 162 -20.91 -62.47 -4.18
CA LYS A 162 -20.86 -62.63 -5.67
C LYS A 162 -21.95 -62.14 -6.65
N ASP A 163 -21.42 -61.78 -7.84
CA ASP A 163 -21.93 -61.94 -9.22
C ASP A 163 -23.24 -61.26 -9.67
N ALA A 164 -23.09 -60.18 -10.47
CA ALA A 164 -23.92 -59.83 -11.64
C ALA A 164 -23.17 -58.85 -12.57
#